data_AF-X1HUP0-F1
#
_entry.id   AF-X1HUP0-F1
#
_cell.length_a   1.000
_cell.length_b   1.000
_cell.length_c   1.000
_cell.angle_alpha   90.00
_cell.angle_beta   90.00
_cell.angle_gamma   90.00
#
_symmetry.space_group_name_H-M   'P 1'
#
loop_
_entity.id
_entity.type
_entity.pdbx_description
1 polymer ?
#
loop_
_entity_poly.entity_id
_entity_poly.type
_entity_poly.pdbx_seq_one_letter_code
_entity_poly.pdbx_strand_id
1 'polypeptide(L)' 'MGEFVALIDVVPEDIDVDFEVIISKLKSVLPGDAEIESYDIKPVAFGLKKARVRVR' A
#
# COMPACT_ATOMS: atom_id res chain seq x y z
N MET A 1 7.42 24.16 8.11
CA MET A 1 6.35 23.15 8.24
C MET A 1 6.92 21.83 7.74
N GLY A 2 6.78 20.74 8.51
CA GLY A 2 7.31 19.44 8.11
C GLY A 2 6.28 18.68 7.28
N GLU A 3 6.74 17.97 6.26
CA GLU A 3 5.96 16.94 5.56
C GLU A 3 6.03 15.65 6.39
N PHE A 4 4.90 14.97 6.56
CA PHE A 4 4.82 13.69 7.25
C PHE A 4 4.67 12.58 6.22
N VAL A 5 5.35 11.45 6.46
CA VAL A 5 5.23 10.27 5.59
C VAL A 5 4.79 9.10 6.45
N ALA A 6 3.67 8.48 6.08
CA ALA A 6 3.19 7.23 6.64
C ALA A 6 3.69 6.04 5.81
N LEU A 7 4.21 5.03 6.50
CA LEU A 7 4.52 3.72 5.92
C LEU A 7 3.44 2.72 6.35
N ILE A 8 2.67 2.23 5.39
CA ILE A 8 1.55 1.33 5.65
C ILE A 8 1.84 -0.01 4.99
N ASP A 9 1.86 -1.09 5.78
CA ASP A 9 1.95 -2.46 5.27
C ASP A 9 0.54 -3.01 5.07
N VAL A 10 0.12 -3.14 3.82
CA VAL A 10 -1.15 -3.76 3.42
C VAL A 10 -0.89 -5.23 3.16
N VAL A 11 -1.32 -6.06 4.11
CA VAL A 11 -1.18 -7.52 4.05
C VAL A 11 -2.55 -8.09 3.66
N PRO A 12 -2.68 -8.75 2.50
CA PRO A 12 -3.92 -9.39 2.11
C PRO A 12 -4.17 -10.67 2.92
N GLU A 13 -5.41 -11.15 2.89
CA GLU A 13 -5.83 -12.37 3.58
C GLU A 13 -5.45 -13.65 2.81
N ASP A 14 -5.22 -13.56 1.50
CA ASP A 14 -4.88 -14.69 0.61
C ASP A 14 -3.61 -14.39 -0.23
N ILE A 15 -3.04 -15.43 -0.85
CA ILE A 15 -1.88 -15.38 -1.73
C ILE A 15 -2.24 -15.00 -3.18
N ASP A 16 -3.47 -15.28 -3.62
CA ASP A 16 -3.92 -15.01 -4.99
C ASP A 16 -4.57 -13.63 -5.10
N VAL A 17 -3.73 -12.60 -5.08
CA VAL A 17 -4.19 -11.21 -4.94
C VAL A 17 -3.51 -10.28 -5.92
N ASP A 18 -4.33 -9.48 -6.61
CA ASP A 18 -3.89 -8.43 -7.51
C ASP A 18 -3.57 -7.14 -6.73
N PHE A 19 -2.27 -6.88 -6.56
CA PHE A 19 -1.81 -5.68 -5.88
C PHE A 19 -2.11 -4.39 -6.66
N GLU A 20 -2.21 -4.42 -7.99
CA GLU A 20 -2.57 -3.22 -8.76
C GLU A 20 -4.00 -2.79 -8.44
N VAL A 21 -4.92 -3.75 -8.33
CA VAL A 21 -6.31 -3.49 -7.92
C VAL A 21 -6.37 -2.95 -6.50
N ILE A 22 -5.57 -3.50 -5.57
CA ILE A 22 -5.50 -2.98 -4.19
C ILE A 22 -5.01 -1.54 -4.18
N ILE A 23 -3.90 -1.24 -4.83
CA ILE A 23 -3.34 0.12 -4.86
C ILE A 23 -4.30 1.10 -5.52
N SER A 24 -4.99 0.69 -6.59
CA SER A 24 -6.02 1.51 -7.25
C SER A 24 -7.16 1.87 -6.29
N LYS A 25 -7.67 0.89 -5.53
CA LYS A 25 -8.69 1.12 -4.49
C LYS A 25 -8.19 2.03 -3.37
N LEU A 26 -6.93 1.89 -2.95
CA LEU A 26 -6.33 2.78 -1.93
C LEU A 26 -6.27 4.22 -2.45
N LYS A 27 -5.83 4.42 -3.69
CA LYS A 27 -5.78 5.74 -4.33
C LYS A 27 -7.16 6.41 -4.40
N SER A 28 -8.22 5.64 -4.60
CA SER A 28 -9.59 6.18 -4.68
C SER A 28 -10.21 6.57 -3.34
N VAL A 29 -9.62 6.15 -2.21
CA VAL A 29 -10.15 6.43 -0.86
C VAL A 29 -9.26 7.36 -0.03
N LEU A 30 -8.10 7.74 -0.55
CA LEU A 30 -7.23 8.72 0.12
C LEU A 30 -7.95 10.07 0.25
N PRO A 31 -7.74 10.79 1.36
CA PRO A 31 -8.21 12.16 1.48
C PRO A 31 -7.46 13.06 0.50
N GLY A 32 -8.07 14.19 0.10
CA GLY A 32 -7.56 15.03 -0.98
C GLY A 32 -6.23 15.75 -0.68
N ASP A 33 -5.76 15.69 0.56
CA ASP A 33 -4.47 16.21 1.02
C ASP A 33 -3.39 15.12 1.15
N ALA A 34 -3.69 13.87 0.78
CA ALA A 34 -2.75 12.76 0.84
C ALA A 34 -2.52 12.10 -0.53
N GLU A 35 -1.29 11.63 -0.76
CA GLU A 35 -0.86 10.97 -1.99
C GLU A 35 -0.05 9.71 -1.71
N ILE A 36 -0.30 8.64 -2.47
CA ILE A 36 0.61 7.49 -2.50
C ILE A 36 1.80 7.84 -3.41
N GLU A 37 2.92 8.17 -2.77
CA GLU A 37 4.20 8.49 -3.44
C GLU A 37 4.76 7.26 -4.16
N SER A 38 4.72 6.09 -3.52
CA SER A 38 5.21 4.83 -4.06
C SER A 38 4.73 3.63 -3.25
N TYR A 39 4.87 2.44 -3.82
CA TYR A 39 4.66 1.19 -3.09
C TYR A 39 5.65 0.12 -3.54
N ASP A 40 5.97 -0.79 -2.62
CA ASP A 40 6.80 -1.96 -2.87
C ASP A 40 6.04 -3.25 -2.52
N ILE A 41 6.16 -4.28 -3.34
CA ILE A 41 5.67 -5.61 -2.99
C ILE A 41 6.77 -6.40 -2.29
N LYS A 42 6.49 -6.87 -1.07
CA LYS A 42 7.47 -7.59 -0.23
C LYS A 42 6.93 -8.94 0.21
N PRO A 43 7.76 -9.99 0.26
CA PRO A 43 7.35 -11.27 0.81
C PRO A 43 7.08 -11.15 2.32
N VAL A 44 6.12 -11.95 2.82
CA VAL A 44 5.82 -12.09 4.25
C VAL A 44 6.15 -13.51 4.71
N ALA A 45 5.37 -14.51 4.30
CA ALA A 45 5.61 -15.94 4.59
C ALA A 45 4.70 -16.80 3.70
N PHE A 46 5.05 -18.07 3.47
CA PHE A 46 4.18 -19.05 2.77
C PHE A 46 3.59 -18.56 1.43
N GLY A 47 4.38 -17.84 0.62
CA GLY A 47 3.92 -17.27 -0.65
C GLY A 47 3.12 -15.97 -0.50
N LEU A 48 2.67 -15.62 0.71
CA LEU A 48 2.01 -14.36 1.01
C LEU A 48 2.97 -13.19 0.82
N LYS A 49 2.46 -12.17 0.15
CA LYS A 49 3.15 -10.90 -0.11
C LYS A 49 2.34 -9.77 0.50
N LYS A 50 2.98 -8.64 0.76
CA LYS A 50 2.35 -7.39 1.21
C LYS A 50 2.73 -6.25 0.30
N ALA A 51 1.87 -5.23 0.22
CA ALA A 51 2.24 -3.95 -0.34
C ALA A 51 2.66 -3.01 0.79
N ARG A 52 3.92 -2.56 0.78
CA ARG A 52 4.37 -1.46 1.62
C ARG A 52 4.13 -0.16 0.86
N VAL A 53 3.23 0.67 1.34
CA VAL A 53 2.82 1.91 0.69
C VAL A 53 3.40 3.10 1.44
N ARG A 54 3.97 4.06 0.69
CA ARG A 54 4.44 5.36 1.19
C ARG A 54 3.36 6.39 0.89
N VAL A 55 2.74 6.92 1.94
CA VAL A 55 1.70 7.97 1.85
C VAL A 55 2.27 9.25 2.42
N ARG A 56 2.14 10.34 1.69
CA ARG A 56 2.54 11.70 2.09
C ARG A 56 1.34 12.63 2.11
#